data_AF-A0A6V7M8G1-F1
#
_entry.id   AF-A0A6V7M8G1-F1
#
_cell.length_a   1.000
_cell.length_b   1.000
_cell.length_c   1.000
_cell.angle_alpha   90.00
_cell.angle_beta   90.00
_cell.angle_gamma   90.00
#
_symmetry.space_group_name_H-M   'P 1'
#
loop_
_entity.id
_entity.type
_entity.pdbx_description
1 polymer ?
#
loop_
_entity_poly.entity_id
_entity_poly.type
_entity_poly.pdbx_seq_one_letter_code
_entity_poly.pdbx_strand_id
1 'polypeptide(L)'
;SNDGNLLMDSVPSQPGYTELTPIPETNSSEIKAEKKKIKGTKRFKDITVAPGGICRTVDVRNYLADLEILRPCRVIEGTLQVVLMENVDGNKTIEPFDQLREITGYLLFYRVANLKSIGQLFPNLEVIRGQQLLADNAFMVYEMATLQE
;
A
#
# COMPACT_ATOMS: atom_id res chain seq x y z
N SER A 1 -41.61 -49.53 -13.35
CA SER A 1 -40.21 -49.31 -12.96
C SER A 1 -39.94 -47.84 -13.11
N ASN A 2 -40.02 -47.15 -11.98
CA ASN A 2 -39.62 -45.79 -11.63
C ASN A 2 -39.86 -44.66 -12.63
N ASP A 3 -41.05 -44.09 -12.50
CA ASP A 3 -41.36 -42.68 -12.77
C ASP A 3 -40.60 -41.75 -11.82
N GLY A 4 -40.20 -40.60 -12.35
CA GLY A 4 -39.51 -39.55 -11.62
C GLY A 4 -40.40 -38.85 -10.60
N ASN A 5 -39.77 -38.40 -9.50
CA ASN A 5 -40.21 -37.19 -8.82
C ASN A 5 -38.99 -36.56 -8.14
N LEU A 6 -38.62 -35.38 -8.63
CA LEU A 6 -37.55 -34.53 -8.11
C LEU A 6 -38.17 -33.68 -6.99
N LEU A 7 -37.63 -33.80 -5.77
CA LEU A 7 -38.02 -32.99 -4.64
C LEU A 7 -37.75 -31.50 -4.93
N MET A 8 -38.81 -30.69 -4.87
CA MET A 8 -38.74 -29.25 -4.66
C MET A 8 -38.59 -29.02 -3.16
N ASP A 9 -37.43 -28.52 -2.72
CA ASP A 9 -37.32 -27.89 -1.41
C ASP A 9 -37.06 -26.39 -1.58
N SER A 10 -37.91 -25.67 -0.88
CA SER A 10 -38.19 -24.24 -0.88
C SER A 10 -36.98 -23.34 -0.55
N VAL A 11 -36.88 -22.27 -1.34
CA VAL A 11 -35.99 -21.11 -1.14
C VAL A 11 -36.36 -20.38 0.16
N PRO A 12 -35.42 -20.15 1.10
CA PRO A 12 -35.66 -19.25 2.21
C PRO A 12 -35.62 -17.79 1.74
N SER A 13 -36.71 -17.07 1.98
CA SER A 13 -36.86 -15.64 1.81
C SER A 13 -35.85 -14.84 2.65
N GLN A 14 -35.09 -13.96 1.99
CA GLN A 14 -34.20 -12.97 2.64
C GLN A 14 -35.03 -11.93 3.43
N PRO A 15 -34.63 -11.55 4.67
CA PRO A 15 -35.22 -10.40 5.35
C PRO A 15 -34.65 -9.07 4.83
N GLY A 16 -35.53 -8.08 4.80
CA GLY A 16 -35.43 -6.78 4.13
C GLY A 16 -34.19 -5.96 4.44
N TYR A 17 -33.67 -5.33 3.38
CA TYR A 17 -32.81 -4.16 3.46
C TYR A 17 -33.59 -3.01 4.10
N THR A 18 -33.09 -2.52 5.24
CA THR A 18 -33.57 -1.32 5.91
C THR A 18 -33.36 -0.07 5.05
N GLU A 19 -34.39 0.76 5.10
CA GLU A 19 -34.63 2.07 4.50
C GLU A 19 -33.44 3.04 4.63
N LEU A 20 -33.04 3.65 3.51
CA LEU A 20 -32.02 4.69 3.46
C LEU A 20 -32.60 6.00 4.01
N THR A 21 -32.14 6.44 5.19
CA THR A 21 -32.47 7.77 5.69
C THR A 21 -31.75 8.86 4.87
N PRO A 22 -32.40 10.00 4.58
CA PRO A 22 -31.77 11.10 3.86
C PRO A 22 -30.59 11.69 4.63
N ILE A 23 -29.47 11.87 3.93
CA ILE A 23 -28.26 12.54 4.44
C ILE A 23 -28.58 14.04 4.59
N PRO A 24 -28.34 14.69 5.75
CA PRO A 24 -28.55 16.13 5.87
C PRO A 24 -27.51 16.88 5.02
N GLU A 25 -28.00 17.64 4.04
CA GLU A 25 -27.21 18.57 3.25
C GLU A 25 -26.65 19.65 4.17
N THR A 26 -25.34 19.60 4.41
CA THR A 26 -24.64 20.62 5.21
C THR A 26 -24.28 21.79 4.33
N ASN A 27 -24.83 22.95 4.72
CA ASN A 27 -24.82 24.18 3.95
C ASN A 27 -23.40 24.74 3.76
N SER A 28 -23.10 25.13 2.52
CA SER A 28 -21.77 25.50 1.97
C SER A 28 -21.10 26.76 2.57
N SER A 29 -21.65 27.35 3.64
CA SER A 29 -21.22 28.66 4.15
C SER A 29 -20.28 28.63 5.37
N GLU A 30 -19.94 27.47 5.94
CA GLU A 30 -19.00 27.41 7.08
C GLU A 30 -17.57 26.91 6.74
N ILE A 31 -17.29 26.52 5.49
CA ILE A 31 -15.92 26.13 5.06
C ILE A 31 -15.06 27.37 4.74
N LYS A 32 -15.06 28.39 5.60
CA LYS A 32 -14.20 29.58 5.44
C LYS A 32 -13.70 30.13 6.78
N ALA A 33 -13.28 29.29 7.72
CA ALA A 33 -12.62 29.78 8.92
C ALA A 33 -11.60 28.84 9.58
N GLU A 34 -10.99 27.88 8.86
CA GLU A 34 -9.85 27.10 9.39
C GLU A 34 -8.68 27.07 8.38
N LYS A 35 -8.44 28.19 7.67
CA LYS A 35 -7.30 28.34 6.74
C LYS A 35 -6.11 29.03 7.39
N LYS A 36 -5.74 28.64 8.61
CA LYS A 36 -4.53 29.16 9.27
C LYS A 36 -3.84 28.04 10.04
N LYS A 37 -2.64 27.69 9.55
CA LYS A 37 -1.54 26.99 10.27
C LYS A 37 -1.49 25.44 10.20
N ILE A 38 -1.25 24.88 9.00
CA ILE A 38 -0.33 23.74 8.81
C ILE A 38 0.44 23.94 7.50
N LYS A 39 1.52 24.73 7.53
CA LYS A 39 2.55 24.71 6.48
C LYS A 39 3.60 23.70 6.93
N GLY A 40 3.43 22.41 6.60
CA GLY A 40 4.36 21.37 7.07
C GLY A 40 4.13 19.90 6.66
N THR A 41 3.10 19.54 5.90
CA THR A 41 2.82 18.13 5.54
C THR A 41 2.40 17.97 4.07
N LYS A 42 3.23 18.46 3.15
CA LYS A 42 3.02 18.31 1.69
C LYS A 42 3.65 17.05 1.07
N ARG A 43 4.13 16.08 1.86
CA ARG A 43 4.90 14.94 1.33
C ARG A 43 4.11 13.66 1.04
N PHE A 44 2.94 13.47 1.64
CA PHE A 44 2.23 12.19 1.63
C PHE A 44 0.91 12.20 0.86
N LYS A 45 0.74 13.10 -0.10
CA LYS A 45 -0.61 13.47 -0.54
C LYS A 45 -1.30 12.50 -1.52
N ASP A 46 -0.63 11.52 -2.11
CA ASP A 46 -1.25 10.73 -3.20
C ASP A 46 -0.85 9.25 -3.21
N ILE A 47 -0.90 8.55 -2.08
CA ILE A 47 -1.19 7.11 -2.16
C ILE A 47 -2.69 6.96 -2.03
N THR A 48 -3.34 6.84 -3.18
CA THR A 48 -4.73 6.40 -3.27
C THR A 48 -4.76 4.92 -2.90
N VAL A 49 -4.97 4.62 -1.62
CA VAL A 49 -5.21 3.26 -1.16
C VAL A 49 -6.64 2.90 -1.56
N ALA A 50 -6.81 2.06 -2.57
CA ALA A 50 -8.13 1.53 -2.91
C ALA A 50 -8.56 0.48 -1.85
N PRO A 51 -9.87 0.21 -1.71
CA PRO A 51 -10.36 -0.84 -0.81
C PRO A 51 -9.62 -2.17 -1.06
N GLY A 52 -9.12 -2.80 0.01
CA GLY A 52 -8.34 -4.03 -0.08
C GLY A 52 -6.82 -3.85 -0.04
N GLY A 53 -6.31 -2.65 0.23
CA GLY A 53 -4.88 -2.39 0.39
C GLY A 53 -4.15 -2.31 -0.94
N ILE A 54 -4.81 -1.86 -1.99
CA ILE A 54 -4.19 -1.68 -3.31
C ILE A 54 -3.63 -0.27 -3.36
N CYS A 55 -2.32 -0.18 -3.51
CA CYS A 55 -1.58 1.07 -3.67
C CYS A 55 -1.14 1.22 -5.12
N ARG A 56 -1.03 2.46 -5.59
CA ARG A 56 -0.41 2.77 -6.89
C ARG A 56 1.12 2.85 -6.73
N THR A 57 1.83 3.24 -7.79
CA THR A 57 3.29 3.48 -7.73
C THR A 57 3.69 4.30 -6.50
N VAL A 58 4.69 3.82 -5.78
CA VAL A 58 5.22 4.44 -4.57
C VAL A 58 6.68 4.81 -4.75
N ASP A 59 7.02 6.05 -4.43
CA ASP A 59 8.39 6.56 -4.43
C ASP A 59 8.67 7.22 -3.06
N VAL A 60 9.57 6.61 -2.29
CA VAL A 60 9.93 7.02 -0.94
C VAL A 60 11.37 7.53 -0.94
N ARG A 61 11.56 8.76 -0.43
CA ARG A 61 12.87 9.44 -0.47
C ARG A 61 13.25 10.13 0.83
N ASN A 62 14.55 10.20 1.11
CA ASN A 62 15.18 10.99 2.18
C ASN A 62 14.97 10.45 3.61
N TYR A 63 13.74 10.09 4.01
CA TYR A 63 13.44 9.72 5.40
C TYR A 63 12.84 8.32 5.49
N LEU A 64 13.34 7.50 6.44
CA LEU A 64 12.75 6.19 6.71
C LEU A 64 11.29 6.26 7.18
N ALA A 65 10.92 7.33 7.91
CA ALA A 65 9.55 7.51 8.37
C ALA A 65 8.56 7.59 7.20
N ASP A 66 9.04 7.95 6.00
CA ASP A 66 8.20 8.03 4.82
C ASP A 66 7.83 6.63 4.28
N LEU A 67 8.52 5.56 4.69
CA LEU A 67 8.15 4.18 4.35
C LEU A 67 6.83 3.76 4.98
N GLU A 68 6.36 4.47 6.01
CA GLU A 68 5.16 4.11 6.75
C GLU A 68 3.88 4.13 5.90
N ILE A 69 3.94 4.81 4.76
CA ILE A 69 2.87 4.80 3.78
C ILE A 69 2.63 3.43 3.13
N LEU A 70 3.60 2.52 3.23
CA LEU A 70 3.48 1.15 2.74
C LEU A 70 2.69 0.26 3.69
N ARG A 71 2.48 0.68 4.95
CA ARG A 71 1.82 -0.13 5.98
C ARG A 71 0.44 -0.69 5.58
N PRO A 72 -0.46 0.06 4.92
CA PRO A 72 -1.74 -0.48 4.45
C PRO A 72 -1.65 -1.17 3.08
N CYS A 73 -0.48 -1.20 2.44
CA CYS A 73 -0.33 -1.72 1.07
C CYS A 73 -0.14 -3.23 1.10
N ARG A 74 -1.09 -3.95 0.51
CA ARG A 74 -1.00 -5.37 0.21
C ARG A 74 -0.50 -5.65 -1.21
N VAL A 75 -0.96 -4.85 -2.17
CA VAL A 75 -0.56 -4.94 -3.58
C VAL A 75 -0.16 -3.56 -4.07
N ILE A 76 0.98 -3.45 -4.72
CA ILE A 76 1.39 -2.23 -5.44
C ILE A 76 1.17 -2.45 -6.93
N GLU A 77 0.14 -1.79 -7.47
CA GLU A 77 -0.11 -1.67 -8.90
C GLU A 77 0.80 -0.59 -9.49
N GLY A 78 2.03 -0.99 -9.82
CA GLY A 78 3.07 -0.11 -10.35
C GLY A 78 4.43 -0.47 -9.77
N THR A 79 5.23 0.55 -9.47
CA THR A 79 6.62 0.37 -9.02
C THR A 79 6.79 0.82 -7.58
N LEU A 80 7.75 0.22 -6.88
CA LEU A 80 8.18 0.65 -5.55
C LEU A 80 9.64 1.10 -5.63
N GLN A 81 9.89 2.37 -5.30
CA GLN A 81 11.22 2.96 -5.27
C GLN A 81 11.52 3.46 -3.87
N VAL A 82 12.62 3.00 -3.29
CA VAL A 82 13.13 3.44 -1.99
C VAL A 82 14.52 3.98 -2.22
N VAL A 83 14.66 5.31 -2.22
CA VAL A 83 15.91 5.95 -2.68
C VAL A 83 16.42 7.05 -1.76
N LEU A 84 17.73 7.28 -1.75
CA LEU A 84 18.40 8.42 -1.11
C LEU A 84 18.08 8.56 0.39
N MET A 85 18.22 7.48 1.16
CA MET A 85 18.01 7.46 2.60
C MET A 85 19.35 7.32 3.31
N GLU A 86 20.20 8.35 3.20
CA GLU A 86 21.58 8.33 3.71
C GLU A 86 21.67 8.79 5.18
N ASN A 87 20.74 9.65 5.63
CA ASN A 87 20.73 10.24 6.96
C ASN A 87 19.68 9.56 7.85
N VAL A 88 19.93 8.28 8.13
CA VAL A 88 19.10 7.52 9.04
C VAL A 88 19.77 7.51 10.41
N ASP A 89 19.08 8.00 11.43
CA ASP A 89 19.49 7.78 12.82
C ASP A 89 19.61 6.28 13.06
N GLY A 90 20.84 5.77 13.22
CA GLY A 90 21.14 4.32 13.27
C GLY A 90 20.51 3.57 14.45
N ASN A 91 19.74 4.25 15.29
CA ASN A 91 19.02 3.70 16.43
C ASN A 91 17.53 3.42 16.14
N LYS A 92 17.04 3.73 14.93
CA LYS A 92 15.63 3.50 14.57
C LYS A 92 15.50 2.21 13.78
N THR A 93 15.02 1.16 14.46
CA THR A 93 14.59 -0.07 13.80
C THR A 93 13.29 0.18 13.04
N ILE A 94 13.23 -0.25 11.78
CA ILE A 94 11.99 -0.22 10.99
C ILE A 94 11.26 -1.53 11.24
N GLU A 95 9.97 -1.43 11.60
CA GLU A 95 9.12 -2.61 11.70
C GLU A 95 8.85 -3.20 10.31
N PRO A 96 8.79 -4.53 10.18
CA PRO A 96 8.48 -5.19 8.91
C PRO A 96 7.13 -4.74 8.31
N PHE A 97 7.07 -4.60 6.99
CA PHE A 97 5.85 -4.37 6.23
C PHE A 97 5.25 -5.72 5.80
N ASP A 98 4.57 -6.35 6.75
CA ASP A 98 4.01 -7.70 6.64
C ASP A 98 2.79 -7.82 5.70
N GLN A 99 2.11 -6.70 5.40
CA GLN A 99 0.94 -6.73 4.52
C GLN A 99 1.31 -6.85 3.03
N LEU A 100 2.48 -6.35 2.63
CA LEU A 100 2.86 -6.28 1.22
C LEU A 100 3.18 -7.68 0.68
N ARG A 101 2.38 -8.12 -0.29
CA ARG A 101 2.48 -9.45 -0.93
C ARG A 101 2.98 -9.39 -2.36
N GLU A 102 2.67 -8.31 -3.05
CA GLU A 102 2.86 -8.23 -4.50
C GLU A 102 3.20 -6.83 -5.00
N ILE A 103 4.12 -6.77 -5.97
CA ILE A 103 4.43 -5.58 -6.77
C ILE A 103 4.30 -5.95 -8.25
N THR A 104 3.49 -5.22 -9.01
CA THR A 104 3.25 -5.56 -10.42
C THR A 104 4.37 -5.11 -11.37
N GLY A 105 5.03 -4.00 -11.05
CA GLY A 105 6.16 -3.45 -11.80
C GLY A 105 7.51 -3.96 -11.27
N TYR A 106 8.39 -3.02 -10.93
CA TYR A 106 9.71 -3.30 -10.35
C TYR A 106 9.86 -2.76 -8.92
N LEU A 107 10.84 -3.30 -8.21
CA LEU A 107 11.30 -2.85 -6.91
C LEU A 107 12.74 -2.33 -7.01
N LEU A 108 12.99 -1.11 -6.53
CA LEU A 108 14.30 -0.49 -6.49
C LEU A 108 14.67 -0.04 -5.08
N PHE A 109 15.88 -0.41 -4.65
CA PHE A 109 16.59 0.22 -3.55
C PHE A 109 17.84 0.94 -4.07
N TYR A 110 17.97 2.23 -3.78
CA TYR A 110 19.14 3.02 -4.16
C TYR A 110 19.64 3.89 -3.01
N ARG A 111 20.89 3.70 -2.56
CA ARG A 111 21.50 4.51 -1.49
C ARG A 111 20.65 4.59 -0.23
N VAL A 112 20.28 3.44 0.32
CA VAL A 112 19.58 3.35 1.62
C VAL A 112 20.56 2.85 2.66
N ALA A 113 20.82 3.67 3.67
CA ALA A 113 21.64 3.31 4.82
C ALA A 113 20.79 2.63 5.90
N ASN A 114 21.43 1.83 6.75
CA ASN A 114 20.83 1.14 7.90
C ASN A 114 19.71 0.14 7.57
N LEU A 115 19.50 -0.19 6.31
CA LEU A 115 18.70 -1.34 5.91
C LEU A 115 19.63 -2.55 5.72
N LYS A 116 19.53 -3.52 6.64
CA LYS A 116 20.39 -4.71 6.66
C LYS A 116 19.82 -5.86 5.84
N SER A 117 18.50 -6.02 5.85
CA SER A 117 17.85 -7.06 5.08
C SER A 117 16.54 -6.60 4.46
N ILE A 118 16.40 -6.84 3.15
CA ILE A 118 15.18 -6.55 2.41
C ILE A 118 14.13 -7.62 2.72
N GLY A 119 14.55 -8.88 2.89
CA GLY A 119 13.66 -9.97 3.27
C GLY A 119 13.02 -9.75 4.64
N GLN A 120 13.77 -9.21 5.62
CA GLN A 120 13.20 -8.84 6.91
C GLN A 120 12.25 -7.64 6.83
N LEU A 121 12.49 -6.73 5.88
CA LEU A 121 11.64 -5.55 5.67
C LEU A 121 10.30 -5.93 5.03
N PHE A 122 10.33 -6.85 4.07
CA PHE A 122 9.15 -7.34 3.34
C PHE A 122 9.02 -8.86 3.47
N PRO A 123 8.70 -9.38 4.66
CA PRO A 123 8.75 -10.81 4.96
C PRO A 123 7.74 -11.65 4.17
N ASN A 124 6.73 -10.98 3.62
CA ASN A 124 5.60 -11.58 2.94
C ASN A 124 5.55 -11.22 1.45
N LEU A 125 6.54 -10.50 0.93
CA LEU A 125 6.59 -10.19 -0.50
C LEU A 125 6.91 -11.47 -1.27
N GLU A 126 5.91 -11.97 -1.99
CA GLU A 126 5.98 -13.26 -2.68
C GLU A 126 6.29 -13.10 -4.17
N VAL A 127 5.79 -12.03 -4.79
CA VAL A 127 5.85 -11.86 -6.25
C VAL A 127 6.19 -10.42 -6.64
N ILE A 128 7.15 -10.28 -7.54
CA ILE A 128 7.39 -9.08 -8.36
C ILE A 128 7.13 -9.47 -9.81
N ARG A 129 6.05 -8.95 -10.42
CA ARG A 129 5.60 -9.44 -11.74
C ARG A 129 6.45 -8.93 -12.91
N GLY A 130 7.13 -7.80 -12.77
CA GLY A 130 7.98 -7.25 -13.82
C GLY A 130 7.23 -6.75 -15.04
N GLN A 131 5.98 -6.28 -14.90
CA GLN A 131 5.24 -5.65 -16.01
C GLN A 131 5.91 -4.35 -16.50
N GLN A 132 6.67 -3.71 -15.60
CA GLN A 132 7.56 -2.59 -15.89
C GLN A 132 8.93 -2.97 -15.34
N LEU A 133 9.99 -2.72 -16.13
CA LEU A 133 11.37 -3.06 -15.76
C LEU A 133 12.21 -1.79 -15.68
N LEU A 134 13.23 -1.81 -14.83
CA LEU A 134 14.27 -0.79 -14.77
C LEU A 134 15.58 -1.41 -15.24
N ALA A 135 16.10 -0.92 -16.38
CA ALA A 135 17.28 -1.51 -17.04
C ALA A 135 17.16 -3.04 -17.17
N ASP A 136 16.05 -3.51 -17.73
CA ASP A 136 15.71 -4.94 -17.92
C ASP A 136 15.60 -5.79 -16.65
N ASN A 137 15.55 -5.17 -15.47
CA ASN A 137 15.42 -5.85 -14.19
C ASN A 137 14.09 -5.50 -13.48
N ALA A 138 13.48 -6.51 -12.86
CA ALA A 138 12.27 -6.34 -12.03
C ALA A 138 12.62 -6.07 -10.55
N PHE A 139 13.84 -6.42 -10.13
CA PHE A 139 14.36 -6.12 -8.80
C PHE A 139 15.78 -5.58 -8.93
N MET A 140 16.02 -4.41 -8.35
CA MET A 140 17.33 -3.76 -8.39
C MET A 140 17.69 -3.23 -7.01
N VAL A 141 18.92 -3.52 -6.62
CA VAL A 141 19.55 -3.03 -5.39
C VAL A 141 20.88 -2.43 -5.79
N TYR A 142 21.06 -1.14 -5.53
CA TYR A 142 22.24 -0.42 -6.01
C TYR A 142 22.77 0.55 -4.96
N GLU A 143 24.10 0.61 -4.83
CA GLU A 143 24.81 1.48 -3.88
C GLU A 143 24.30 1.40 -2.42
N MET A 144 24.01 0.19 -1.94
CA MET A 144 23.60 -0.06 -0.54
C MET A 144 24.81 -0.27 0.35
N ALA A 145 25.12 0.67 1.24
CA ALA A 145 26.32 0.62 2.07
C ALA A 145 26.28 -0.45 3.18
N THR A 146 25.09 -0.81 3.67
CA THR A 146 24.92 -1.64 4.88
C THR A 146 24.10 -2.92 4.66
N LEU A 147 23.73 -3.23 3.42
CA LEU A 147 22.92 -4.40 3.11
C LEU A 147 23.73 -5.68 3.29
N GLN A 148 23.15 -6.66 3.96
CA GLN A 148 23.77 -7.96 4.23
C GLN A 148 23.05 -9.08 3.46
N GLU A 149 21.72 -9.14 3.55
CA GLU A 149 20.90 -10.26 3.04
C GLU A 149 19.55 -9.85 2.44
#